data_AF-A0A7Y2YS01-F1
#
_entry.id   AF-A0A7Y2YS01-F1
#
_cell.length_a   1.000
_cell.length_b   1.000
_cell.length_c   1.000
_cell.angle_alpha   90.00
_cell.angle_beta   90.00
_cell.angle_gamma   90.00
#
_symmetry.space_group_name_H-M   'P 1'
#
loop_
_entity.id
_entity.type
_entity.pdbx_description
1 polymer ?
#
loop_
_entity_poly.entity_id
_entity_poly.type
_entity_poly.pdbx_seq_one_letter_code
_entity_poly.pdbx_strand_id
1 'polypeptide(L)'
;AEGYAARGDVLWSALYGFRHEETARNLKRAIALNPNLSDAHDDLAGVYSHVGLLDEALEETLIAQSLDPLSVYAQFRRGLIQLWSGEFHSAFAALEPLPVWASPYAAEALLRLGRTDDAVRLIEAAGSEELGEGDPLLNSLRAIAYAVEGDGAAVEQKVQIALAGRASFAHAHHIEYNVGVAYAVLGSHEKAVEWLRRAATNGFPCLPYFERDDFLQELRSDPEFRDLLDWLRAEQDRLREAI
;
A
#
# COMPACT_ATOMS: atom_id res chain seq x y z
N ALA A 1 26.29 7.73 -6.57
CA ALA A 1 25.17 6.77 -6.50
C ALA A 1 23.85 7.52 -6.28
N GLU A 2 23.85 8.43 -5.32
CA GLU A 2 22.81 9.33 -4.85
C GLU A 2 22.03 10.04 -5.97
N GLY A 3 22.72 10.51 -7.03
CA GLY A 3 22.03 11.14 -8.17
C GLY A 3 21.12 10.18 -8.97
N TYR A 4 21.44 8.89 -9.01
CA TYR A 4 20.55 7.89 -9.59
C TYR A 4 19.39 7.57 -8.64
N ALA A 5 19.65 7.47 -7.32
CA ALA A 5 18.60 7.27 -6.33
C ALA A 5 17.56 8.41 -6.36
N ALA A 6 18.01 9.66 -6.25
CA ALA A 6 17.14 10.83 -6.31
C ALA A 6 16.34 10.94 -7.62
N ARG A 7 16.89 10.48 -8.74
CA ARG A 7 16.14 10.39 -10.01
C ARG A 7 15.06 9.31 -9.93
N GLY A 8 15.34 8.18 -9.30
CA GLY A 8 14.37 7.13 -9.00
C GLY A 8 13.17 7.69 -8.24
N ASP A 9 13.41 8.44 -7.17
CA ASP A 9 12.35 9.01 -6.32
C ASP A 9 11.41 9.93 -7.10
N VAL A 10 11.97 10.79 -7.96
CA VAL A 10 11.18 11.68 -8.82
C VAL A 10 10.30 10.88 -9.78
N LEU A 11 10.87 9.84 -10.41
CA LEU A 11 10.15 8.97 -11.33
C LEU A 11 9.08 8.13 -10.63
N TRP A 12 9.29 7.82 -9.34
CA TRP A 12 8.38 7.05 -8.50
C TRP A 12 7.39 7.94 -7.75
N SER A 13 6.72 8.81 -8.49
CA SER A 13 5.71 9.71 -7.95
C SER A 13 4.47 9.75 -8.84
N ALA A 14 3.36 10.18 -8.26
CA ALA A 14 2.11 10.38 -8.98
C ALA A 14 2.26 11.31 -10.21
N LEU A 15 3.16 12.30 -10.16
CA LEU A 15 3.43 13.21 -11.29
C LEU A 15 3.98 12.51 -12.52
N TYR A 16 4.72 11.42 -12.32
CA TYR A 16 5.35 10.65 -13.40
C TYR A 16 4.65 9.32 -13.66
N GLY A 17 3.57 9.02 -12.92
CA GLY A 17 2.79 7.79 -13.04
C GLY A 17 3.51 6.56 -12.48
N PHE A 18 4.29 6.72 -11.41
CA PHE A 18 5.04 5.66 -10.73
C PHE A 18 5.78 4.74 -11.72
N ARG A 19 6.78 5.27 -12.44
CA ARG A 19 7.52 4.53 -13.47
C ARG A 19 8.40 3.43 -12.88
N HIS A 20 7.78 2.37 -12.33
CA HIS A 20 8.40 1.32 -11.54
C HIS A 20 9.66 0.76 -12.20
N GLU A 21 9.59 0.50 -13.51
CA GLU A 21 10.71 -0.04 -14.29
C GLU A 21 11.90 0.93 -14.37
N GLU A 22 11.64 2.20 -14.69
CA GLU A 22 12.70 3.20 -14.74
C GLU A 22 13.28 3.47 -13.35
N THR A 23 12.43 3.53 -12.32
CA THR A 23 12.85 3.70 -10.94
C THR A 23 13.74 2.55 -10.49
N ALA A 24 13.32 1.29 -10.65
CA ALA A 24 14.11 0.12 -10.27
C ALA A 24 15.47 0.08 -10.98
N ARG A 25 15.52 0.40 -12.28
CA ARG A 25 16.80 0.51 -13.02
C ARG A 25 17.73 1.59 -12.46
N ASN A 26 17.19 2.74 -12.09
CA ASN A 26 17.99 3.81 -11.50
C ASN A 26 18.51 3.40 -10.11
N LEU A 27 17.67 2.78 -9.26
CA LEU A 27 18.06 2.30 -7.94
C LEU A 27 19.11 1.19 -8.02
N LYS A 28 18.93 0.20 -8.90
CA LYS A 28 19.95 -0.83 -9.18
C LYS A 28 21.26 -0.22 -9.64
N ARG A 29 21.23 0.85 -10.43
CA ARG A 29 22.44 1.58 -10.83
C ARG A 29 23.07 2.33 -9.65
N ALA A 30 22.27 2.91 -8.76
CA ALA A 30 22.76 3.53 -7.53
C ALA A 30 23.48 2.50 -6.65
N ILE A 31 22.86 1.35 -6.40
CA ILE A 31 23.41 0.22 -5.63
C ILE A 31 24.70 -0.31 -6.27
N ALA A 32 24.73 -0.49 -7.60
CA ALA A 32 25.95 -0.93 -8.29
C ALA A 32 27.13 0.06 -8.15
N LEU A 33 26.85 1.35 -7.96
CA LEU A 33 27.86 2.38 -7.72
C LEU A 33 28.25 2.52 -6.25
N ASN A 34 27.31 2.28 -5.33
CA ASN A 34 27.52 2.25 -3.90
C ASN A 34 26.63 1.18 -3.24
N PRO A 35 27.16 -0.04 -3.03
CA PRO A 35 26.39 -1.14 -2.43
C PRO A 35 26.02 -0.92 -0.95
N ASN A 36 26.55 0.12 -0.30
CA ASN A 36 26.26 0.43 1.10
C ASN A 36 25.26 1.59 1.23
N LEU A 37 24.64 2.02 0.13
CA LEU A 37 23.62 3.07 0.15
C LEU A 37 22.29 2.48 0.65
N SER A 38 22.12 2.41 1.97
CA SER A 38 20.95 1.82 2.64
C SER A 38 19.62 2.31 2.05
N ASP A 39 19.48 3.63 1.85
CA ASP A 39 18.25 4.22 1.30
C ASP A 39 17.91 3.67 -0.08
N ALA A 40 18.90 3.43 -0.95
CA ALA A 40 18.63 2.89 -2.28
C ALA A 40 18.14 1.43 -2.25
N HIS A 41 18.57 0.64 -1.26
CA HIS A 41 18.04 -0.70 -1.02
C HIS A 41 16.60 -0.63 -0.47
N ASP A 42 16.34 0.27 0.48
CA ASP A 42 15.00 0.48 1.04
C ASP A 42 14.00 0.99 -0.01
N ASP A 43 14.40 1.93 -0.86
CA ASP A 43 13.57 2.43 -1.97
C ASP A 43 13.32 1.35 -3.03
N LEU A 44 14.31 0.51 -3.32
CA LEU A 44 14.14 -0.61 -4.26
C LEU A 44 13.17 -1.65 -3.70
N ALA A 45 13.27 -1.95 -2.40
CA ALA A 45 12.28 -2.75 -1.69
C ALA A 45 10.88 -2.12 -1.77
N GLY A 46 10.79 -0.79 -1.69
CA GLY A 46 9.56 -0.04 -1.88
C GLY A 46 8.90 -0.30 -3.23
N VAL A 47 9.68 -0.19 -4.32
CA VAL A 47 9.20 -0.46 -5.67
C VAL A 47 8.74 -1.90 -5.80
N TYR A 48 9.56 -2.87 -5.37
CA TYR A 48 9.23 -4.30 -5.40
C TYR A 48 7.95 -4.62 -4.62
N SER A 49 7.78 -4.02 -3.46
CA SER A 49 6.59 -4.21 -2.63
C SER A 49 5.31 -3.75 -3.34
N HIS A 50 5.36 -2.61 -4.05
CA HIS A 50 4.20 -2.06 -4.77
C HIS A 50 3.79 -2.86 -6.01
N VAL A 51 4.73 -3.56 -6.63
CA VAL A 51 4.47 -4.41 -7.81
C VAL A 51 4.25 -5.88 -7.44
N GLY A 52 4.20 -6.19 -6.14
CA GLY A 52 3.93 -7.52 -5.62
C GLY A 52 5.10 -8.50 -5.71
N LEU A 53 6.33 -8.02 -5.95
CA LEU A 53 7.57 -8.82 -5.85
C LEU A 53 8.03 -8.84 -4.39
N LEU A 54 7.22 -9.46 -3.53
CA LEU A 54 7.34 -9.34 -2.07
C LEU A 54 8.57 -10.06 -1.50
N ASP A 55 9.03 -11.14 -2.15
CA ASP A 55 10.24 -11.85 -1.74
C ASP A 55 11.50 -11.03 -2.07
N GLU A 56 11.58 -10.50 -3.30
CA GLU A 56 12.65 -9.60 -3.72
C GLU A 56 12.66 -8.32 -2.86
N ALA A 57 11.49 -7.79 -2.51
CA ALA A 57 11.37 -6.67 -1.59
C ALA A 57 11.92 -6.97 -0.19
N LEU A 58 11.68 -8.17 0.31
CA LEU A 58 12.16 -8.60 1.62
C LEU A 58 13.69 -8.73 1.62
N GLU A 59 14.28 -9.28 0.57
CA GLU A 59 15.73 -9.37 0.42
C GLU A 59 16.40 -8.00 0.50
N GLU A 60 15.91 -7.03 -0.27
CA GLU A 60 16.44 -5.65 -0.28
C GLU A 60 16.22 -4.94 1.06
N THR A 61 15.07 -5.16 1.72
CA THR A 61 14.78 -4.63 3.06
C THR A 61 15.77 -5.17 4.10
N LEU A 62 16.10 -6.46 4.04
CA LEU A 62 17.07 -7.07 4.96
C LEU A 62 18.48 -6.52 4.75
N ILE A 63 18.85 -6.22 3.51
CA ILE A 63 20.12 -5.55 3.21
C ILE A 63 20.12 -4.14 3.80
N ALA A 64 19.08 -3.33 3.53
CA ALA A 64 18.94 -1.98 4.08
C ALA A 64 19.02 -2.00 5.62
N GLN A 65 18.31 -2.91 6.28
CA GLN A 65 18.35 -3.08 7.73
C GLN A 65 19.73 -3.50 8.24
N SER A 66 20.50 -4.29 7.48
CA SER A 66 21.87 -4.66 7.87
C SER A 66 22.85 -3.49 7.78
N LEU A 67 22.61 -2.57 6.83
CA LEU A 67 23.43 -1.37 6.62
C LEU A 67 23.07 -0.27 7.62
N ASP A 68 21.79 -0.11 7.95
CA ASP A 68 21.28 0.76 9.01
C ASP A 68 20.29 0.03 9.93
N PRO A 69 20.78 -0.61 11.02
CA PRO A 69 19.94 -1.33 11.97
C PRO A 69 18.94 -0.47 12.74
N LEU A 70 19.11 0.86 12.74
CA LEU A 70 18.23 1.81 13.43
C LEU A 70 17.22 2.46 12.49
N SER A 71 17.24 2.12 11.20
CA SER A 71 16.29 2.65 10.23
C SER A 71 14.86 2.23 10.55
N VAL A 72 14.07 3.21 10.98
CA VAL A 72 12.62 3.06 11.16
C VAL A 72 11.94 2.76 9.82
N TYR A 73 12.48 3.26 8.71
CA TYR A 73 11.94 3.01 7.37
C TYR A 73 12.12 1.56 6.93
N ALA A 74 13.27 0.93 7.22
CA ALA A 74 13.46 -0.49 6.93
C ALA A 74 12.52 -1.38 7.77
N GLN A 75 12.27 -1.02 9.04
CA GLN A 75 11.29 -1.70 9.89
C GLN A 75 9.86 -1.56 9.34
N PHE A 76 9.50 -0.34 8.93
CA PHE A 76 8.23 -0.05 8.29
C PHE A 76 8.05 -0.83 6.98
N ARG A 77 9.08 -0.87 6.12
CA ARG A 77 9.09 -1.60 4.85
C ARG A 77 8.76 -3.07 5.06
N ARG A 78 9.37 -3.70 6.06
CA ARG A 78 9.08 -5.09 6.44
C ARG A 78 7.63 -5.25 6.90
N GLY A 79 7.11 -4.32 7.70
CA GLY A 79 5.70 -4.32 8.12
C GLY A 79 4.73 -4.24 6.93
N LEU A 80 5.03 -3.40 5.94
CA LEU A 80 4.24 -3.30 4.70
C LEU A 80 4.31 -4.59 3.86
N ILE A 81 5.49 -5.20 3.73
CA ILE A 81 5.65 -6.48 3.02
C ILE A 81 4.81 -7.57 3.69
N GLN A 82 4.79 -7.61 5.02
CA GLN A 82 3.95 -8.54 5.77
C GLN A 82 2.46 -8.26 5.55
N LEU A 83 2.06 -6.98 5.58
CA LEU A 83 0.68 -6.57 5.31
C LEU A 83 0.22 -7.02 3.92
N TRP A 84 1.00 -6.72 2.88
CA TRP A 84 0.67 -7.05 1.50
C TRP A 84 0.87 -8.52 1.14
N SER A 85 1.60 -9.26 1.98
CA SER A 85 1.67 -10.72 1.90
C SER A 85 0.43 -11.41 2.47
N GLY A 86 -0.42 -10.70 3.23
CA GLY A 86 -1.55 -11.27 3.99
C GLY A 86 -1.21 -11.69 5.42
N GLU A 87 0.01 -11.41 5.89
CA GLU A 87 0.51 -11.82 7.22
C GLU A 87 0.10 -10.80 8.30
N PHE A 88 -1.20 -10.53 8.43
CA PHE A 88 -1.74 -9.39 9.18
C PHE A 88 -1.35 -9.34 10.66
N HIS A 89 -1.23 -10.49 11.35
CA HIS A 89 -0.76 -10.52 12.74
C HIS A 89 0.68 -10.00 12.87
N SER A 90 1.55 -10.44 11.96
CA SER A 90 2.96 -10.04 11.96
C SER A 90 3.11 -8.59 11.51
N ALA A 91 2.32 -8.17 10.52
CA ALA A 91 2.26 -6.79 10.06
C ALA A 91 1.87 -5.84 11.20
N PHE A 92 0.79 -6.12 11.93
CA PHE A 92 0.38 -5.31 13.07
C PHE A 92 1.48 -5.20 14.13
N ALA A 93 2.08 -6.33 14.52
CA ALA A 93 3.14 -6.35 15.52
C ALA A 93 4.41 -5.57 15.09
N ALA A 94 4.70 -5.51 13.79
CA ALA A 94 5.81 -4.75 13.25
C ALA A 94 5.50 -3.25 13.10
N LEU A 95 4.25 -2.89 12.80
CA LEU A 95 3.84 -1.51 12.47
C LEU A 95 3.37 -0.71 13.70
N GLU A 96 2.71 -1.34 14.67
CA GLU A 96 2.18 -0.67 15.86
C GLU A 96 3.21 0.09 16.71
N PRO A 97 4.45 -0.40 16.92
CA PRO A 97 5.42 0.34 17.73
C PRO A 97 6.12 1.48 16.99
N LEU A 98 5.82 1.67 15.69
CA LEU A 98 6.44 2.71 14.87
C LEU A 98 5.76 4.07 15.12
N PRO A 99 6.36 5.19 14.68
CA PRO A 99 5.77 6.51 14.88
C PRO A 99 4.39 6.62 14.21
N VAL A 100 3.60 7.62 14.65
CA VAL A 100 2.17 7.77 14.31
C VAL A 100 1.84 7.76 12.81
N TRP A 101 2.79 8.13 11.93
CA TRP A 101 2.62 8.04 10.49
C TRP A 101 2.47 6.60 9.96
N ALA A 102 2.86 5.58 10.73
CA ALA A 102 2.67 4.16 10.41
C ALA A 102 1.32 3.62 10.91
N SER A 103 0.62 4.33 11.81
CA SER A 103 -0.66 3.92 12.39
C SER A 103 -1.74 3.55 11.37
N PRO A 104 -1.88 4.23 10.20
CA PRO A 104 -2.85 3.81 9.20
C PRO A 104 -2.63 2.35 8.72
N TYR A 105 -1.38 1.92 8.56
CA TYR A 105 -1.06 0.57 8.09
C TYR A 105 -1.23 -0.48 9.19
N ALA A 106 -0.96 -0.12 10.45
CA ALA A 106 -1.30 -0.96 11.60
C ALA A 106 -2.83 -1.11 11.76
N ALA A 107 -3.60 -0.05 11.53
CA ALA A 107 -5.05 -0.08 11.54
C ALA A 107 -5.61 -0.92 10.38
N GLU A 108 -5.00 -0.82 9.18
CA GLU A 108 -5.27 -1.74 8.06
C GLU A 108 -5.14 -3.20 8.50
N ALA A 109 -4.03 -3.56 9.13
CA ALA A 109 -3.83 -4.93 9.60
C ALA A 109 -4.91 -5.36 10.59
N LEU A 110 -5.30 -4.49 11.53
CA LEU A 110 -6.40 -4.78 12.47
C LEU A 110 -7.76 -5.01 11.79
N LEU A 111 -8.08 -4.24 10.75
CA LEU A 111 -9.32 -4.44 9.99
C LEU A 111 -9.37 -5.83 9.34
N ARG A 112 -8.27 -6.29 8.73
CA ARG A 112 -8.20 -7.63 8.11
C ARG A 112 -8.14 -8.77 9.13
N LEU A 113 -7.76 -8.46 10.37
CA LEU A 113 -7.89 -9.38 11.50
C LEU A 113 -9.31 -9.43 12.09
N GLY A 114 -10.27 -8.67 11.54
CA GLY A 114 -11.62 -8.55 12.08
C GLY A 114 -11.69 -7.78 13.40
N ARG A 115 -10.62 -7.07 13.79
CA ARG A 115 -10.52 -6.30 15.03
C ARG A 115 -10.94 -4.85 14.79
N THR A 116 -12.13 -4.64 14.25
CA THR A 116 -12.64 -3.33 13.80
C THR A 116 -12.63 -2.29 14.93
N ASP A 117 -13.07 -2.64 16.15
CA ASP A 117 -13.06 -1.73 17.29
C ASP A 117 -11.65 -1.23 17.65
N ASP A 118 -10.64 -2.11 17.54
CA ASP A 118 -9.25 -1.77 17.82
C ASP A 118 -8.70 -0.87 16.71
N ALA A 119 -9.03 -1.17 15.45
CA ALA A 119 -8.65 -0.36 14.31
C ALA A 119 -9.23 1.06 14.42
N VAL A 120 -10.51 1.20 14.75
CA VAL A 120 -11.17 2.49 14.94
C VAL A 120 -10.48 3.29 16.04
N ARG A 121 -10.18 2.67 17.20
CA ARG A 121 -9.46 3.37 18.27
C ARG A 121 -8.08 3.87 17.84
N LEU A 122 -7.34 3.07 17.08
CA LEU A 122 -6.04 3.47 16.56
C LEU A 122 -6.15 4.61 15.52
N ILE A 123 -7.16 4.54 14.65
CA ILE A 123 -7.46 5.58 13.65
C ILE A 123 -7.80 6.91 14.35
N GLU A 124 -8.71 6.89 15.33
CA GLU A 124 -9.12 8.11 16.04
C GLU A 124 -7.98 8.70 16.87
N ALA A 125 -7.14 7.87 17.50
CA ALA A 125 -5.95 8.33 18.19
C ALA A 125 -4.97 9.04 17.22
N ALA A 126 -4.65 8.41 16.09
CA ALA A 126 -3.75 8.99 15.10
C ALA A 126 -4.30 10.28 14.46
N GLY A 127 -5.62 10.36 14.25
CA GLY A 127 -6.32 11.54 13.74
C GLY A 127 -6.37 12.71 14.74
N SER A 128 -6.45 12.40 16.04
CA SER A 128 -6.39 13.40 17.11
C SER A 128 -4.97 13.92 17.40
N GLU A 129 -3.95 13.20 16.93
CA GLU A 129 -2.53 13.55 17.07
C GLU A 129 -2.01 14.29 15.82
N GLU A 130 -0.91 13.81 15.23
CA GLU A 130 -0.12 14.52 14.22
C GLU A 130 -0.75 14.46 12.82
N LEU A 131 -1.52 13.42 12.49
CA LEU A 131 -2.07 13.22 11.15
C LEU A 131 -3.29 14.12 10.88
N GLY A 132 -4.08 14.41 11.91
CA GLY A 132 -5.28 15.22 11.80
C GLY A 132 -6.50 14.45 11.30
N GLU A 133 -7.68 14.92 11.70
CA GLU A 133 -8.97 14.31 11.35
C GLU A 133 -9.25 14.23 9.85
N GLY A 134 -8.66 15.15 9.08
CA GLY A 134 -8.78 15.22 7.63
C GLY A 134 -7.79 14.34 6.86
N ASP A 135 -6.96 13.54 7.54
CA ASP A 135 -5.98 12.70 6.86
C ASP A 135 -6.66 11.75 5.84
N PRO A 136 -6.24 11.78 4.56
CA PRO A 136 -6.89 11.01 3.52
C PRO A 136 -6.85 9.50 3.74
N LEU A 137 -5.72 8.99 4.24
CA LEU A 137 -5.53 7.56 4.44
C LEU A 137 -6.38 7.07 5.61
N LEU A 138 -6.38 7.78 6.74
CA LEU A 138 -7.26 7.50 7.88
C LEU A 138 -8.74 7.51 7.47
N ASN A 139 -9.18 8.49 6.67
CA ASN A 139 -10.57 8.52 6.20
C ASN A 139 -10.91 7.37 5.25
N SER A 140 -9.97 6.89 4.43
CA SER A 140 -10.17 5.70 3.61
C SER A 140 -10.35 4.43 4.48
N LEU A 141 -9.68 4.34 5.63
CA LEU A 141 -9.81 3.23 6.58
C LEU A 141 -11.11 3.32 7.39
N ARG A 142 -11.53 4.53 7.77
CA ARG A 142 -12.86 4.76 8.35
C ARG A 142 -13.96 4.29 7.40
N ALA A 143 -13.80 4.51 6.10
CA ALA A 143 -14.76 4.00 5.12
C ALA A 143 -14.85 2.47 5.16
N ILE A 144 -13.73 1.75 5.26
CA ILE A 144 -13.75 0.28 5.41
C ILE A 144 -14.44 -0.12 6.73
N ALA A 145 -14.13 0.55 7.85
CA ALA A 145 -14.74 0.26 9.14
C ALA A 145 -16.27 0.44 9.11
N TYR A 146 -16.77 1.55 8.54
CA TYR A 146 -18.21 1.77 8.36
C TYR A 146 -18.85 0.80 7.36
N ALA A 147 -18.11 0.35 6.35
CA ALA A 147 -18.61 -0.67 5.42
C ALA A 147 -18.86 -2.00 6.14
N VAL A 148 -17.97 -2.40 7.07
CA VAL A 148 -18.15 -3.59 7.92
C VAL A 148 -19.42 -3.49 8.78
N GLU A 149 -19.77 -2.27 9.23
CA GLU A 149 -21.01 -2.00 9.96
C GLU A 149 -22.25 -1.90 9.06
N GLY A 150 -22.08 -1.84 7.74
CA GLY A 150 -23.14 -1.65 6.76
C GLY A 150 -23.65 -0.21 6.64
N ASP A 151 -22.95 0.79 7.18
CA ASP A 151 -23.33 2.20 7.10
C ASP A 151 -22.85 2.82 5.79
N GLY A 152 -23.59 2.57 4.71
CA GLY A 152 -23.28 3.11 3.39
C GLY A 152 -23.25 4.65 3.32
N ALA A 153 -24.00 5.35 4.18
CA ALA A 153 -23.98 6.82 4.20
C ALA A 153 -22.67 7.35 4.79
N ALA A 154 -22.19 6.74 5.87
CA ALA A 154 -20.89 7.05 6.45
C ALA A 154 -19.73 6.66 5.50
N VAL A 155 -19.83 5.53 4.79
CA VAL A 155 -18.86 5.14 3.74
C VAL A 155 -18.71 6.27 2.72
N GLU A 156 -19.81 6.72 2.10
CA GLU A 156 -19.76 7.77 1.09
C GLU A 156 -19.18 9.08 1.65
N GLN A 157 -19.55 9.47 2.87
CA GLN A 157 -18.98 10.66 3.51
C GLN A 157 -17.45 10.55 3.66
N LYS A 158 -16.95 9.42 4.16
CA LYS A 158 -15.51 9.22 4.42
C LYS A 158 -14.71 9.07 3.12
N VAL A 159 -15.28 8.42 2.11
CA VAL A 159 -14.71 8.35 0.76
C VAL A 159 -14.55 9.77 0.17
N GLN A 160 -15.55 10.64 0.30
CA GLN A 160 -15.44 12.03 -0.19
C GLN A 160 -14.31 12.81 0.50
N ILE A 161 -14.16 12.66 1.82
CA ILE A 161 -13.08 13.31 2.58
C ILE A 161 -11.72 12.76 2.14
N ALA A 162 -11.58 11.44 2.03
CA ALA A 162 -10.35 10.79 1.61
C ALA A 162 -9.92 11.24 0.19
N LEU A 163 -10.86 11.31 -0.75
CA LEU A 163 -10.56 11.69 -2.12
C LEU A 163 -10.30 13.20 -2.28
N ALA A 164 -10.85 14.05 -1.41
CA ALA A 164 -10.58 15.49 -1.44
C ALA A 164 -9.11 15.82 -1.12
N GLY A 165 -8.46 15.04 -0.25
CA GLY A 165 -7.05 15.24 0.12
C GLY A 165 -6.05 14.35 -0.65
N ARG A 166 -6.52 13.55 -1.63
CA ARG A 166 -5.63 12.59 -2.32
C ARG A 166 -4.48 13.22 -3.11
N ALA A 167 -4.66 14.45 -3.60
CA ALA A 167 -3.66 15.15 -4.42
C ALA A 167 -2.40 15.55 -3.64
N SER A 168 -2.48 15.65 -2.31
CA SER A 168 -1.34 15.92 -1.44
C SER A 168 -0.60 14.66 -0.99
N PHE A 169 -1.09 13.47 -1.33
CA PHE A 169 -0.52 12.21 -0.87
C PHE A 169 0.30 11.55 -1.99
N ALA A 170 1.58 11.27 -1.72
CA ALA A 170 2.53 10.76 -2.70
C ALA A 170 2.11 9.39 -3.30
N HIS A 171 1.33 8.59 -2.57
CA HIS A 171 0.87 7.26 -2.95
C HIS A 171 -0.67 7.15 -2.89
N ALA A 172 -1.35 8.01 -3.64
CA ALA A 172 -2.82 8.12 -3.63
C ALA A 172 -3.54 6.80 -4.00
N HIS A 173 -2.89 5.88 -4.71
CA HIS A 173 -3.41 4.56 -5.04
C HIS A 173 -3.77 3.72 -3.80
N HIS A 174 -3.13 3.92 -2.64
CA HIS A 174 -3.51 3.21 -1.40
C HIS A 174 -4.89 3.65 -0.91
N ILE A 175 -5.21 4.94 -1.07
CA ILE A 175 -6.54 5.48 -0.80
C ILE A 175 -7.54 4.86 -1.79
N GLU A 176 -7.20 4.80 -3.08
CA GLU A 176 -8.05 4.22 -4.12
C GLU A 176 -8.32 2.73 -3.87
N TYR A 177 -7.30 1.98 -3.42
CA TYR A 177 -7.44 0.58 -3.01
C TYR A 177 -8.42 0.46 -1.85
N ASN A 178 -8.23 1.24 -0.77
CA ASN A 178 -9.10 1.20 0.41
C ASN A 178 -10.54 1.62 0.11
N VAL A 179 -10.75 2.57 -0.80
CA VAL A 179 -12.09 2.94 -1.29
C VAL A 179 -12.73 1.77 -2.04
N GLY A 180 -11.96 1.08 -2.90
CA GLY A 180 -12.40 -0.13 -3.57
C GLY A 180 -12.80 -1.25 -2.60
N VAL A 181 -11.99 -1.47 -1.56
CA VAL A 181 -12.28 -2.42 -0.47
C VAL A 181 -13.56 -2.02 0.28
N ALA A 182 -13.73 -0.75 0.65
CA ALA A 182 -14.93 -0.29 1.35
C ALA A 182 -16.21 -0.57 0.53
N TYR A 183 -16.17 -0.33 -0.78
CA TYR A 183 -17.30 -0.68 -1.65
C TYR A 183 -17.48 -2.18 -1.84
N ALA A 184 -16.40 -2.97 -1.85
CA ALA A 184 -16.48 -4.43 -1.91
C ALA A 184 -17.24 -4.97 -0.69
N VAL A 185 -16.84 -4.54 0.51
CA VAL A 185 -17.47 -4.92 1.78
C VAL A 185 -18.94 -4.48 1.85
N LEU A 186 -19.27 -3.33 1.28
CA LEU A 186 -20.65 -2.83 1.19
C LEU A 186 -21.51 -3.57 0.13
N GLY A 187 -20.94 -4.49 -0.64
CA GLY A 187 -21.62 -5.22 -1.73
C GLY A 187 -21.81 -4.39 -3.01
N SER A 188 -21.13 -3.25 -3.14
CA SER A 188 -21.18 -2.39 -4.33
C SER A 188 -20.11 -2.80 -5.35
N HIS A 189 -20.28 -3.98 -5.95
CA HIS A 189 -19.25 -4.65 -6.76
C HIS A 189 -18.72 -3.80 -7.93
N GLU A 190 -19.60 -3.15 -8.70
CA GLU A 190 -19.21 -2.31 -9.84
C GLU A 190 -18.26 -1.18 -9.40
N LYS A 191 -18.62 -0.43 -8.34
CA LYS A 191 -17.77 0.62 -7.77
C LYS A 191 -16.47 0.04 -7.22
N ALA A 192 -16.55 -1.10 -6.54
CA ALA A 192 -15.39 -1.75 -5.95
C ALA A 192 -14.33 -2.06 -7.02
N VAL A 193 -14.73 -2.74 -8.10
CA VAL A 193 -13.82 -3.12 -9.20
C VAL A 193 -13.29 -1.89 -9.92
N GLU A 194 -14.11 -0.85 -10.13
CA GLU A 194 -13.65 0.42 -10.72
C GLU A 194 -12.49 1.03 -9.92
N TRP A 195 -12.66 1.16 -8.59
CA TRP A 195 -11.64 1.76 -7.73
C TRP A 195 -10.40 0.88 -7.57
N LEU A 196 -10.56 -0.44 -7.44
CA LEU A 196 -9.46 -1.39 -7.40
C LEU A 196 -8.63 -1.34 -8.70
N ARG A 197 -9.28 -1.23 -9.86
CA ARG A 197 -8.61 -1.08 -11.15
C ARG A 197 -7.86 0.25 -11.24
N ARG A 198 -8.41 1.33 -10.69
CA ARG A 198 -7.70 2.62 -10.59
C ARG A 198 -6.44 2.49 -9.74
N ALA A 199 -6.53 1.93 -8.55
CA ALA A 199 -5.36 1.70 -7.69
C ALA A 199 -4.27 0.90 -8.41
N ALA A 200 -4.65 -0.20 -9.06
CA ALA A 200 -3.75 -1.08 -9.79
C ALA A 200 -3.03 -0.36 -10.94
N THR A 201 -3.78 0.41 -11.74
CA THR A 201 -3.25 1.14 -12.91
C THR A 201 -2.55 2.45 -12.56
N ASN A 202 -2.70 2.94 -11.32
CA ASN A 202 -2.14 4.19 -10.82
C ASN A 202 -0.98 3.97 -9.84
N GLY A 203 -0.24 2.86 -9.96
CA GLY A 203 1.02 2.65 -9.23
C GLY A 203 1.00 1.59 -8.14
N PHE A 204 -0.07 0.79 -8.04
CA PHE A 204 -0.14 -0.33 -7.09
C PHE A 204 -0.61 -1.65 -7.71
N PRO A 205 0.10 -2.19 -8.71
CA PRO A 205 -0.21 -3.50 -9.29
C PRO A 205 0.27 -4.66 -8.39
N CYS A 206 -0.04 -4.63 -7.09
CA CYS A 206 0.41 -5.64 -6.13
C CYS A 206 -0.48 -6.89 -6.16
N LEU A 207 -0.28 -7.77 -7.14
CA LEU A 207 -1.09 -8.99 -7.31
C LEU A 207 -1.30 -9.79 -6.01
N PRO A 208 -0.28 -10.13 -5.19
CA PRO A 208 -0.48 -10.98 -4.02
C PRO A 208 -1.47 -10.37 -3.03
N TYR A 209 -1.49 -9.05 -2.91
CA TYR A 209 -2.40 -8.38 -2.00
C TYR A 209 -3.84 -8.43 -2.50
N PHE A 210 -4.05 -8.14 -3.80
CA PHE A 210 -5.35 -8.26 -4.44
C PHE A 210 -5.86 -9.70 -4.42
N GLU A 211 -4.99 -10.72 -4.45
CA GLU A 211 -5.36 -12.13 -4.37
C GLU A 211 -5.69 -12.64 -2.96
N ARG A 212 -5.09 -12.05 -1.93
CA ARG A 212 -5.18 -12.55 -0.54
C ARG A 212 -6.06 -11.72 0.39
N ASP A 213 -6.45 -10.52 0.00
CA ASP A 213 -7.36 -9.71 0.80
C ASP A 213 -8.76 -10.37 0.84
N ASP A 214 -9.15 -10.83 2.03
CA ASP A 214 -10.42 -11.52 2.28
C ASP A 214 -11.62 -10.57 2.10
N PHE A 215 -11.43 -9.26 2.23
CA PHE A 215 -12.51 -8.31 1.91
C PHE A 215 -12.88 -8.30 0.42
N LEU A 216 -12.04 -8.87 -0.45
CA LEU A 216 -12.32 -9.03 -1.88
C LEU A 216 -12.88 -10.41 -2.22
N GLN A 217 -13.19 -11.26 -1.24
CA GLN A 217 -13.65 -12.63 -1.47
C GLN A 217 -14.92 -12.70 -2.31
N GLU A 218 -15.90 -11.82 -2.09
CA GLU A 218 -17.15 -11.81 -2.85
C GLU A 218 -16.93 -11.44 -4.33
N LEU A 219 -15.94 -10.58 -4.61
CA LEU A 219 -15.57 -10.18 -5.96
C LEU A 219 -14.89 -11.29 -6.76
N ARG A 220 -14.39 -12.37 -6.13
CA ARG A 220 -13.68 -13.47 -6.84
C ARG A 220 -14.52 -14.11 -7.95
N SER A 221 -15.84 -14.06 -7.83
CA SER A 221 -16.78 -14.57 -8.84
C SER A 221 -17.11 -13.54 -9.94
N ASP A 222 -16.88 -12.25 -9.67
CA ASP A 222 -17.15 -11.13 -10.57
C ASP A 222 -16.26 -11.23 -11.83
N PRO A 223 -16.84 -11.16 -13.05
CA PRO A 223 -16.06 -11.22 -14.28
C PRO A 223 -15.04 -10.10 -14.41
N GLU A 224 -15.39 -8.86 -14.05
CA GLU A 224 -14.50 -7.71 -14.22
C GLU A 224 -13.35 -7.75 -13.21
N PHE A 225 -13.60 -8.28 -12.01
CA PHE A 225 -12.53 -8.50 -11.05
C PHE A 225 -11.58 -9.62 -11.48
N ARG A 226 -12.09 -10.70 -12.08
CA ARG A 226 -11.23 -11.74 -12.68
C ARG A 226 -10.36 -11.18 -13.80
N ASP A 227 -10.92 -10.36 -14.67
CA ASP A 227 -10.15 -9.65 -15.71
C ASP A 227 -9.09 -8.72 -15.11
N LEU A 228 -9.37 -8.08 -13.96
CA LEU A 228 -8.36 -7.29 -13.23
C LEU A 228 -7.23 -8.17 -12.69
N LEU A 229 -7.53 -9.34 -12.10
CA LEU A 229 -6.50 -10.26 -11.61
C LEU A 229 -5.65 -10.83 -12.74
N ASP A 230 -6.25 -11.14 -13.89
CA ASP A 230 -5.53 -11.60 -15.07
C ASP A 230 -4.58 -10.50 -15.60
N TRP A 231 -5.03 -9.24 -15.62
CA TRP A 231 -4.17 -8.10 -15.94
C TRP A 231 -3.02 -7.94 -14.92
N LEU A 232 -3.30 -8.03 -13.62
CA LEU A 232 -2.29 -7.92 -12.56
C LEU A 232 -1.23 -9.02 -12.67
N ARG A 233 -1.61 -10.26 -13.02
CA ARG A 233 -0.65 -11.35 -13.28
C ARG A 233 0.26 -11.04 -14.45
N ALA A 234 -0.33 -10.65 -15.58
CA ALA A 234 0.45 -10.30 -16.76
C ALA A 234 1.40 -9.11 -16.49
N GLU A 235 0.94 -8.11 -15.73
CA GLU A 235 1.75 -6.95 -15.38
C GLU A 235 2.88 -7.30 -14.39
N GLN A 236 2.62 -8.15 -13.41
CA GLN A 236 3.65 -8.65 -12.49
C GLN A 236 4.74 -9.43 -13.23
N ASP A 237 4.35 -10.34 -14.14
CA ASP A 237 5.31 -11.10 -14.96
C ASP A 237 6.16 -10.17 -15.83
N ARG A 238 5.51 -9.21 -16.50
CA ARG A 238 6.19 -8.19 -17.31
C ARG A 238 7.18 -7.38 -16.48
N LEU A 239 6.77 -6.95 -15.29
CA LEU A 239 7.63 -6.16 -14.41
C LEU A 239 8.80 -6.98 -13.91
N ARG A 240 8.60 -8.22 -13.46
CA ARG A 240 9.67 -9.14 -13.02
C ARG A 240 10.74 -9.33 -14.08
N GLU A 241 10.36 -9.44 -15.36
CA GLU A 241 11.32 -9.54 -16.46
C GLU A 241 12.08 -8.23 -16.71
N ALA A 242 11.45 -7.09 -16.44
CA ALA A 242 11.97 -5.77 -16.78
C ALA A 242 12.88 -5.15 -15.71
N ILE A 243 12.76 -5.55 -14.44
CA ILE A 243 13.42 -4.88 -13.30
C ILE A 243 14.56 -5.65 -12.67
#